data_AF-A0A9E0S9H9-F1
#
_entry.id   AF-A0A9E0S9H9-F1
#
_cell.length_a   1.000
_cell.length_b   1.000
_cell.length_c   1.000
_cell.angle_alpha   90.00
_cell.angle_beta   90.00
_cell.angle_gamma   90.00
#
_symmetry.space_group_name_H-M   'P 1'
#
loop_
_entity.id
_entity.type
_entity.pdbx_description
1 polymer ?
#
loop_
_entity_poly.entity_id
_entity_poly.type
_entity_poly.pdbx_seq_one_letter_code
_entity_poly.pdbx_strand_id
1 'polypeptide(L)'
;METKDHLITRDWLAIERTKLANERTFLAYFRTFLVILGTGVTILKLEFFSDLKSYGIILIIVSAVLLFIGIYRLIRVRKVIRRHYNI
;
A
#
# COMPACT_ATOMS: atom_id res chain seq x y z
N MET A 1 30.34 1.00 22.04
CA MET A 1 29.48 1.53 23.12
C MET A 1 28.27 2.13 22.44
N GLU A 2 27.13 1.43 22.47
CA GLU A 2 25.88 1.91 21.86
C GLU A 2 25.32 3.07 22.69
N THR A 3 25.46 4.29 22.20
CA THR A 3 24.74 5.45 22.73
C THR A 3 23.28 5.29 22.34
N LYS A 4 22.46 4.82 23.28
CA LYS A 4 21.01 4.92 23.21
C LYS A 4 20.66 6.40 23.08
N ASP A 5 20.45 6.84 21.84
CA ASP A 5 20.09 8.20 21.50
C ASP A 5 18.76 8.48 22.20
N HIS A 6 18.79 9.32 23.23
CA HIS A 6 17.60 9.86 23.86
C HIS A 6 16.91 10.72 22.80
N LEU A 7 15.99 10.13 22.02
CA LEU A 7 15.17 10.92 21.10
C LEU A 7 14.51 12.02 21.93
N ILE A 8 14.84 13.25 21.58
CA ILE A 8 14.09 14.41 22.03
C ILE A 8 12.67 14.21 21.48
N THR A 9 11.64 14.63 22.22
CA THR A 9 10.21 14.51 21.82
C THR A 9 9.95 15.01 20.39
N ARG A 10 10.77 15.93 19.90
CA ARG A 10 10.75 16.45 18.53
C ARG A 10 11.11 15.40 17.48
N ASP A 11 12.09 14.56 17.75
CA ASP A 11 12.57 13.54 16.82
C ASP A 11 11.58 12.36 16.75
N TRP A 12 10.94 12.02 17.87
CA TRP A 12 9.79 11.11 17.88
C TRP A 12 8.64 11.64 17.02
N LEU A 13 8.29 12.92 17.17
CA LEU A 13 7.24 13.55 16.36
C LEU A 13 7.61 13.64 14.86
N ALA A 14 8.90 13.70 14.51
CA ALA A 14 9.35 13.64 13.13
C ALA A 14 9.19 12.22 12.54
N ILE A 15 9.47 11.18 13.32
CA ILE A 15 9.24 9.77 12.93
C ILE A 15 7.75 9.48 12.75
N GLU A 16 6.89 9.94 13.66
CA GLU A 16 5.43 9.75 13.57
C GLU A 16 4.88 10.37 12.27
N ARG A 17 5.35 11.59 11.93
CA ARG A 17 4.94 12.29 10.69
C ARG A 17 5.36 11.56 9.42
N THR A 18 6.57 11.01 9.39
CA THR A 18 7.05 10.22 8.23
C THR A 18 6.31 8.89 8.10
N LYS A 19 6.01 8.23 9.22
CA LYS A 19 5.18 7.02 9.25
C LYS A 19 3.76 7.29 8.74
N LEU A 20 3.10 8.34 9.24
CA LEU A 20 1.75 8.71 8.83
C LEU A 20 1.68 9.08 7.34
N ALA A 21 2.69 9.76 6.81
CA ALA A 21 2.80 10.06 5.39
C ALA A 21 2.94 8.80 4.52
N ASN A 22 3.68 7.79 4.99
CA ASN A 22 3.81 6.51 4.31
C ASN A 22 2.53 5.67 4.37
N GLU A 23 1.84 5.66 5.51
CA GLU A 23 0.54 5.00 5.64
C GLU A 23 -0.52 5.64 4.75
N ARG A 24 -0.56 6.98 4.66
CA ARG A 24 -1.41 7.70 3.69
C ARG A 24 -1.12 7.28 2.26
N THR A 25 0.16 7.13 1.91
CA THR A 25 0.57 6.69 0.57
C THR A 25 0.08 5.26 0.30
N PHE A 26 0.22 4.35 1.27
CA PHE A 26 -0.33 3.00 1.18
C PHE A 26 -1.85 2.99 1.02
N LEU A 27 -2.57 3.80 1.80
CA LEU A 27 -4.04 3.90 1.70
C LEU A 27 -4.48 4.45 0.34
N ALA A 28 -3.69 5.33 -0.30
CA ALA A 28 -3.95 5.78 -1.65
C ALA A 28 -3.81 4.63 -2.67
N TYR A 29 -2.75 3.82 -2.58
CA TYR A 29 -2.61 2.61 -3.40
C TYR A 29 -3.76 1.62 -3.17
N PHE A 30 -4.13 1.40 -1.91
CA PHE A 30 -5.23 0.51 -1.53
C PHE A 30 -6.56 1.00 -2.09
N ARG A 31 -6.84 2.31 -2.06
CA ARG A 31 -8.02 2.90 -2.70
C ARG A 31 -8.03 2.62 -4.20
N THR A 32 -6.93 2.88 -4.91
CA THR A 32 -6.86 2.63 -6.36
C THR A 32 -7.06 1.15 -6.69
N PHE A 33 -6.50 0.25 -5.86
CA PHE A 33 -6.71 -1.19 -5.97
C PHE A 33 -8.20 -1.56 -5.86
N LEU A 34 -8.90 -1.09 -4.83
CA LEU A 34 -10.31 -1.42 -4.60
C LEU A 34 -11.21 -0.93 -5.73
N VAL A 35 -10.95 0.26 -6.26
CA VAL A 35 -11.71 0.81 -7.39
C VAL A 35 -11.52 -0.07 -8.63
N ILE A 36 -10.28 -0.41 -8.98
CA ILE A 36 -9.96 -1.23 -10.16
C ILE A 36 -10.51 -2.65 -10.00
N LEU A 37 -10.36 -3.26 -8.82
CA LEU A 37 -10.89 -4.58 -8.52
C LEU A 37 -12.42 -4.59 -8.61
N GLY A 38 -13.08 -3.60 -8.00
CA GLY A 38 -14.53 -3.44 -8.07
C GLY A 38 -15.02 -3.32 -9.52
N THR A 39 -14.38 -2.47 -10.32
CA THR A 39 -14.70 -2.33 -11.75
C THR A 39 -14.49 -3.65 -12.51
N GLY A 40 -13.38 -4.36 -12.27
CA GLY A 40 -13.11 -5.66 -12.90
C GLY A 40 -14.17 -6.72 -12.56
N VAL A 41 -14.57 -6.80 -11.30
CA VAL A 41 -15.63 -7.70 -10.82
C VAL A 41 -17.00 -7.33 -11.42
N THR A 42 -17.33 -6.04 -11.48
CA THR A 42 -18.57 -5.56 -12.10
C THR A 42 -18.65 -5.95 -13.59
N ILE A 43 -17.55 -5.77 -14.34
CA ILE A 43 -17.49 -6.16 -15.76
C ILE A 43 -17.66 -7.67 -15.92
N LEU A 44 -17.04 -8.48 -15.05
CA LEU A 44 -17.15 -9.94 -15.10
C LEU A 44 -18.57 -10.45 -14.80
N LYS A 45 -19.30 -9.76 -13.93
CA LYS A 45 -20.64 -10.15 -13.48
C LYS A 45 -21.75 -9.70 -14.44
N LEU A 46 -21.52 -8.67 -15.25
CA LEU A 46 -22.48 -8.18 -16.23
C LEU A 46 -22.42 -9.03 -17.51
N GLU A 47 -23.47 -9.83 -17.74
CA GLU A 47 -23.59 -10.72 -18.92
C GLU A 47 -23.60 -9.97 -20.26
N PHE A 48 -23.99 -8.69 -20.25
CA PHE A 48 -23.95 -7.79 -21.41
C PHE A 48 -22.54 -7.56 -21.99
N PHE A 49 -21.49 -7.81 -21.20
CA PHE A 49 -20.11 -7.51 -21.55
C PHE A 49 -19.30 -8.78 -21.86
N SER A 50 -19.90 -9.75 -22.56
CA SER A 50 -19.26 -11.03 -22.90
C SER A 50 -17.91 -10.86 -23.64
N ASP A 51 -17.81 -9.87 -24.53
CA ASP A 51 -16.55 -9.52 -25.21
C ASP A 51 -15.52 -8.86 -24.28
N LEU A 52 -15.97 -8.21 -23.20
CA LEU A 52 -15.09 -7.53 -22.25
C LEU A 52 -14.64 -8.41 -21.07
N LYS A 53 -15.12 -9.66 -20.97
CA LYS A 53 -14.69 -10.58 -19.91
C LYS A 53 -13.17 -10.76 -19.86
N SER A 54 -12.51 -10.77 -21.02
CA SER A 54 -11.05 -10.82 -21.12
C SER A 54 -10.38 -9.60 -20.45
N TYR A 55 -10.91 -8.40 -20.67
CA TYR A 55 -10.43 -7.17 -20.02
C TYR A 55 -10.71 -7.15 -18.51
N GLY A 56 -11.82 -7.75 -18.07
CA GLY A 56 -12.13 -7.91 -16.64
C GLY A 56 -11.06 -8.73 -15.91
N ILE A 57 -10.61 -9.83 -16.51
CA ILE A 57 -9.50 -10.66 -15.96
C ILE A 57 -8.20 -9.87 -15.89
N ILE A 58 -7.86 -9.11 -16.94
CA ILE A 58 -6.67 -8.25 -16.95
C ILE A 58 -6.75 -7.22 -15.83
N LEU A 59 -7.91 -6.59 -15.62
CA LEU A 59 -8.12 -5.62 -14.53
C LEU A 59 -7.90 -6.25 -13.15
N ILE A 60 -8.39 -7.48 -12.94
CA ILE A 60 -8.19 -8.20 -11.68
C ILE A 60 -6.71 -8.48 -11.46
N ILE A 61 -5.98 -8.94 -12.48
CA ILE A 61 -4.54 -9.20 -12.37
C ILE A 61 -3.78 -7.91 -12.04
N VAL A 62 -4.07 -6.81 -12.76
CA VAL A 62 -3.48 -5.50 -12.50
C VAL A 62 -3.77 -5.02 -11.08
N SER A 63 -5.01 -5.23 -10.60
CA SER A 63 -5.38 -4.90 -9.22
C SER A 63 -4.53 -5.68 -8.20
N ALA A 64 -4.35 -6.99 -8.40
CA ALA A 64 -3.54 -7.82 -7.52
C ALA A 64 -2.07 -7.35 -7.49
N VAL A 65 -1.51 -6.99 -8.65
CA VAL A 65 -0.15 -6.44 -8.77
C VAL A 65 -0.04 -5.10 -8.02
N LEU A 66 -0.99 -4.19 -8.19
CA LEU A 66 -1.02 -2.91 -7.47
C LEU A 66 -1.08 -3.10 -5.95
N LEU A 67 -1.88 -4.05 -5.48
CA LEU A 67 -1.96 -4.40 -4.06
C LEU A 67 -0.61 -4.93 -3.56
N PHE A 68 0.03 -5.82 -4.33
CA PHE A 68 1.33 -6.40 -3.97
C PHE A 68 2.41 -5.32 -3.86
N ILE A 69 2.45 -4.38 -4.82
CA ILE A 69 3.37 -3.23 -4.80
C ILE A 69 3.11 -2.35 -3.57
N GLY A 70 1.83 -2.06 -3.27
CA GLY A 70 1.44 -1.27 -2.10
C GLY A 70 1.90 -1.91 -0.79
N ILE A 71 1.63 -3.21 -0.61
CA ILE A 71 2.04 -3.98 0.57
C ILE A 71 3.57 -4.03 0.68
N TYR A 72 4.28 -4.33 -0.41
CA TYR A 72 5.73 -4.36 -0.42
C TYR A 72 6.35 -3.03 0.01
N ARG A 73 5.82 -1.91 -0.51
CA ARG A 73 6.26 -0.55 -0.14
C ARG A 73 6.01 -0.26 1.35
N LEU A 74 4.84 -0.64 1.88
CA LEU A 74 4.50 -0.47 3.29
C LEU A 74 5.46 -1.26 4.19
N ILE A 75 5.71 -2.53 3.87
CA ILE A 75 6.61 -3.40 4.64
C ILE A 75 8.05 -2.88 4.57
N ARG A 76 8.53 -2.46 3.39
CA ARG A 76 9.89 -1.93 3.21
C ARG A 76 10.15 -0.74 4.12
N VAL A 77 9.24 0.24 4.14
CA VAL A 77 9.38 1.43 4.99
C VAL A 77 9.27 1.07 6.47
N ARG A 78 8.33 0.19 6.86
CA ARG A 78 8.24 -0.31 8.23
C ARG A 78 9.52 -1.03 8.67
N LYS A 79 10.17 -1.79 7.77
CA LYS A 79 11.43 -2.51 8.05
C LYS A 79 12.63 -1.56 8.20
N VAL A 80 12.70 -0.50 7.39
CA VAL A 80 13.75 0.54 7.48
C VAL A 80 13.66 1.25 8.83
N ILE A 81 12.45 1.67 9.24
CA ILE A 81 12.23 2.36 10.52
C ILE A 81 12.59 1.45 11.71
N ARG A 82 12.16 0.18 11.67
CA ARG A 82 12.45 -0.79 12.73
C ARG A 82 13.95 -1.09 12.88
N ARG A 83 14.70 -1.10 11.77
CA ARG A 83 16.15 -1.34 11.79
C ARG A 83 16.94 -0.14 12.30
N HIS A 84 16.51 1.09 12.00
CA HIS A 84 17.19 2.30 12.49
C HIS A 84 16.91 2.61 13.95
N TYR A 85 15.80 2.11 14.51
CA TYR A 85 15.34 2.53 15.83
C TYR A 85 15.32 1.42 16.89
N ASN A 86 16.01 0.29 16.65
CA ASN A 86 16.13 -0.91 17.52
C ASN A 86 15.24 -0.90 18.79
N ILE A 87 13.94 -1.09 18.59
CA ILE A 87 12.98 -1.55 19.61
C ILE A 87 12.75 -3.04 19.35
#